data_AF-A0A9W3D8R2-F1
#
_entry.id   AF-A0A9W3D8R2-F1
#
_cell.length_a   1.000
_cell.length_b   1.000
_cell.length_c   1.000
_cell.angle_alpha   90.00
_cell.angle_beta   90.00
_cell.angle_gamma   90.00
#
_symmetry.space_group_name_H-M   'P 1'
#
loop_
_entity.id
_entity.type
_entity.pdbx_description
1 polymer ?
#
loop_
_entity_poly.entity_id
_entity_poly.type
_entity_poly.pdbx_seq_one_letter_code
_entity_poly.pdbx_strand_id
1 'polypeptide(L)'
;MVTAIDNVSEDLVLQQLRCCGVLEVVRISRSGYPTRLTHQEFAGRYGFLLSDKKVSQDPLSVSIAVLKQYDVHPEMYQVGYTKLYLRTGQIGIFEDRRKKVLQGIVGLQKRFRGHLSREYFQSMRNGALVLQSYVRGVIARRMFDIEAKLYADSVSEASTGELTAVIHLQSAVRGWLARKRFSSKQRQKELLNVTTISKRKSEDKEQFQVQPSAMSDLQKRVLESEAALVQKEEENTALREQLRQFEERWSEYELKMKSMEETWQKQMSSLQMSLAAARKSLATENVTGQAGGGARQDTSVSPFGYESEDTTSTTATPGLRTPTTNFTNGNTPELRSREHPNGSLNAVNHLAREFDQRRLNFDEDARAIVEVKVEPEATATNGQQQQQHPEDEFRKLKLRFETWKKDYKARLRETKARLHSDKRRHRKWWGK
;
A
#
# COMPACT_ATOMS: atom_id res chain seq x y z
N MET A 1 67.25 30.10 -30.08
CA MET A 1 68.00 29.23 -29.15
C MET A 1 67.09 28.13 -28.55
N VAL A 2 66.15 27.56 -29.31
CA VAL A 2 65.19 26.54 -28.81
C VAL A 2 64.86 25.54 -29.93
N THR A 3 65.76 24.60 -30.20
CA THR A 3 65.57 23.50 -31.18
C THR A 3 66.29 22.20 -30.76
N ALA A 4 66.67 22.07 -29.47
CA ALA A 4 67.53 21.00 -28.97
C ALA A 4 66.86 20.08 -27.92
N ILE A 5 65.54 20.18 -27.72
CA ILE A 5 64.82 19.45 -26.66
C ILE A 5 64.28 18.10 -27.17
N ASP A 6 63.97 17.97 -28.46
CA ASP A 6 63.26 16.80 -29.01
C ASP A 6 64.17 15.74 -29.66
N ASN A 7 65.49 15.93 -29.66
CA ASN A 7 66.46 14.94 -30.17
C ASN A 7 66.73 13.82 -29.14
N VAL A 8 65.69 13.02 -28.89
CA VAL A 8 65.80 11.79 -28.11
C VAL A 8 66.45 10.70 -28.97
N SER A 9 67.71 10.37 -28.67
CA SER A 9 68.41 9.26 -29.33
C SER A 9 67.75 7.92 -28.99
N GLU A 10 67.19 7.27 -30.01
CA GLU A 10 66.47 6.00 -29.87
C GLU A 10 67.37 4.90 -29.27
N ASP A 11 68.61 4.76 -29.76
CA ASP A 11 69.58 3.79 -29.24
C ASP A 11 69.91 4.02 -27.76
N LEU A 12 70.09 5.27 -27.34
CA LEU A 12 70.36 5.61 -25.94
C LEU A 12 69.17 5.24 -25.04
N VAL A 13 67.93 5.52 -25.49
CA VAL A 13 66.71 5.16 -24.76
C VAL A 13 66.54 3.63 -24.73
N LEU A 14 66.76 2.91 -25.83
CA LEU A 14 66.69 1.46 -25.87
C LEU A 14 67.74 0.82 -24.96
N GLN A 15 68.96 1.37 -24.90
CA GLN A 15 69.99 0.91 -23.97
C GLN A 15 69.60 1.20 -22.51
N GLN A 16 69.06 2.38 -22.19
CA GLN A 16 68.53 2.68 -20.85
C GLN A 16 67.40 1.71 -20.46
N LEU A 17 66.43 1.46 -21.34
CA LEU A 17 65.32 0.52 -21.09
C LEU A 17 65.78 -0.92 -20.86
N ARG A 18 66.90 -1.33 -21.49
CA ARG A 18 67.55 -2.63 -21.25
C ARG A 18 68.31 -2.64 -19.91
N CYS A 19 69.19 -1.67 -19.67
CA CYS A 19 70.00 -1.59 -18.45
C CYS A 19 69.16 -1.40 -17.18
N CYS A 20 68.07 -0.63 -17.25
CA CYS A 20 67.11 -0.46 -16.15
C CYS A 20 66.09 -1.61 -16.05
N GLY A 21 66.21 -2.66 -16.87
CA GLY A 21 65.35 -3.85 -16.81
C GLY A 21 63.87 -3.60 -17.18
N VAL A 22 63.53 -2.46 -17.79
CA VAL A 22 62.13 -2.08 -18.07
C VAL A 22 61.47 -3.09 -19.03
N LEU A 23 62.21 -3.56 -20.04
CA LEU A 23 61.73 -4.59 -20.95
C LEU A 23 61.45 -5.92 -20.24
N GLU A 24 62.25 -6.26 -19.22
CA GLU A 24 62.09 -7.47 -18.41
C GLU A 24 60.87 -7.35 -17.46
N VAL A 25 60.68 -6.19 -16.83
CA VAL A 25 59.48 -5.89 -16.04
C VAL A 25 58.20 -5.96 -16.90
N VAL A 26 58.23 -5.44 -18.13
CA VAL A 26 57.13 -5.56 -19.10
C VAL A 26 56.92 -7.03 -19.49
N ARG A 27 57.97 -7.81 -19.72
CA ARG A 27 57.90 -9.25 -20.04
C ARG A 27 57.21 -10.03 -18.92
N ILE A 28 57.68 -9.88 -17.68
CA ILE A 28 57.09 -10.51 -16.48
C ILE A 28 55.63 -10.08 -16.30
N SER A 29 55.31 -8.80 -16.53
CA SER A 29 53.94 -8.28 -16.41
C SER A 29 52.99 -8.82 -17.50
N ARG A 30 53.51 -9.13 -18.69
CA ARG A 30 52.74 -9.72 -19.81
C ARG A 30 52.56 -11.24 -19.69
N SER A 31 53.57 -11.96 -19.20
CA SER A 31 53.49 -13.43 -19.04
C SER A 31 52.81 -13.86 -17.74
N GLY A 32 52.94 -13.04 -16.69
CA GLY A 32 52.39 -13.29 -15.36
C GLY A 32 50.95 -12.79 -15.16
N TYR A 33 50.58 -12.66 -13.89
CA TYR A 33 49.23 -12.31 -13.45
C TYR A 33 49.27 -11.01 -12.63
N PRO A 34 49.11 -9.84 -13.29
CA PRO A 34 49.21 -8.54 -12.63
C PRO A 34 47.99 -8.23 -11.75
N THR A 35 46.81 -8.78 -12.07
CA THR A 35 45.62 -8.63 -11.21
C THR A 35 45.58 -9.76 -10.19
N ARG A 36 45.49 -9.42 -8.90
CA ARG A 36 45.49 -10.37 -7.78
C ARG A 36 44.42 -9.95 -6.78
N LEU A 37 43.46 -10.83 -6.52
CA LEU A 37 42.30 -10.56 -5.66
C LEU A 37 42.07 -11.74 -4.73
N THR A 38 41.67 -11.51 -3.48
CA THR A 38 41.20 -12.61 -2.63
C THR A 38 39.88 -13.19 -3.18
N HIS A 39 39.61 -14.45 -2.86
CA HIS A 39 38.34 -15.10 -3.22
C HIS A 39 37.13 -14.29 -2.69
N GLN A 40 37.24 -13.73 -1.49
CA GLN A 40 36.21 -12.89 -0.88
C GLN A 40 36.00 -11.55 -1.61
N GLU A 41 37.07 -10.85 -2.02
CA GLU A 41 36.96 -9.61 -2.80
C GLU A 41 36.32 -9.86 -4.17
N PHE A 42 36.73 -10.93 -4.86
CA PHE A 42 36.19 -11.26 -6.18
C PHE A 42 34.73 -11.72 -6.10
N ALA A 43 34.40 -12.65 -5.20
CA ALA A 43 33.04 -13.11 -4.96
C ALA A 43 32.12 -11.97 -4.49
N GLY A 44 32.56 -11.11 -3.57
CA GLY A 44 31.77 -9.96 -3.11
C GLY A 44 31.52 -8.91 -4.21
N ARG A 45 32.48 -8.72 -5.12
CA ARG A 45 32.39 -7.71 -6.19
C ARG A 45 31.64 -8.21 -7.43
N TYR A 46 31.71 -9.50 -7.76
CA TYR A 46 31.19 -10.07 -9.01
C TYR A 46 30.23 -11.25 -8.82
N GLY A 47 30.06 -11.81 -7.63
CA GLY A 47 29.17 -12.95 -7.38
C GLY A 47 27.71 -12.70 -7.75
N PHE A 48 27.24 -11.45 -7.67
CA PHE A 48 25.90 -11.06 -8.14
C PHE A 48 25.72 -11.17 -9.67
N LEU A 49 26.80 -11.37 -10.43
CA LEU A 49 26.76 -11.64 -11.87
C LEU A 49 26.46 -13.11 -12.19
N LEU A 50 26.41 -13.99 -11.18
CA LEU A 50 25.96 -15.38 -11.33
C LEU A 50 24.47 -15.43 -11.65
N SER A 51 24.12 -16.29 -12.61
CA SER A 51 22.74 -16.61 -12.96
C SER A 51 22.20 -17.79 -12.15
N ASP A 52 23.10 -18.71 -11.74
CA ASP A 52 22.73 -19.86 -10.91
C ASP A 52 22.78 -19.53 -9.42
N LYS A 53 21.75 -19.96 -8.69
CA LYS A 53 21.59 -19.82 -7.23
C LYS A 53 22.00 -21.07 -6.46
N LYS A 54 22.33 -22.17 -7.14
CA LYS A 54 22.73 -23.45 -6.54
C LYS A 54 24.21 -23.50 -6.13
N VAL A 55 25.01 -22.51 -6.53
CA VAL A 55 26.43 -22.44 -6.17
C VAL A 55 26.58 -22.26 -4.66
N SER A 56 27.52 -22.99 -4.07
CA SER A 56 27.94 -22.82 -2.67
C SER A 56 28.22 -21.36 -2.35
N GLN A 57 27.89 -20.91 -1.14
CA GLN A 57 28.18 -19.56 -0.67
C GLN A 57 29.66 -19.33 -0.32
N ASP A 58 30.50 -20.37 -0.42
CA ASP A 58 31.96 -20.26 -0.33
C ASP A 58 32.51 -19.28 -1.40
N PRO A 59 33.30 -18.26 -1.00
CA PRO A 59 33.90 -17.32 -1.94
C PRO A 59 34.76 -17.94 -3.04
N LEU A 60 35.44 -19.05 -2.78
CA LEU A 60 36.25 -19.76 -3.80
C LEU A 60 35.35 -20.37 -4.88
N SER A 61 34.32 -21.11 -4.45
CA SER A 61 33.30 -21.71 -5.33
C SER A 61 32.56 -20.67 -6.15
N VAL A 62 32.10 -19.57 -5.53
CA VAL A 62 31.48 -18.42 -6.23
C VAL A 62 32.43 -17.86 -7.28
N SER A 63 33.71 -17.69 -6.94
CA SER A 63 34.70 -17.12 -7.85
C SER A 63 34.96 -18.00 -9.06
N ILE A 64 35.14 -19.32 -8.86
CA ILE A 64 35.31 -20.29 -9.95
C ILE A 64 34.05 -20.34 -10.82
N ALA A 65 32.86 -20.31 -10.23
CA ALA A 65 31.60 -20.28 -10.98
C ALA A 65 31.47 -19.02 -11.86
N VAL A 66 31.86 -17.85 -11.34
CA VAL A 66 31.87 -16.59 -12.11
C VAL A 66 32.84 -16.67 -13.30
N LEU A 67 34.06 -17.19 -13.08
CA LEU A 67 35.05 -17.35 -14.16
C LEU A 67 34.54 -18.28 -15.28
N LYS A 68 33.91 -19.40 -14.90
CA LYS A 68 33.29 -20.35 -15.84
C LYS A 68 32.08 -19.78 -16.59
N GLN A 69 31.20 -19.04 -15.91
CA GLN A 69 29.98 -18.49 -16.55
C GLN A 69 30.30 -17.44 -17.62
N TYR A 70 31.45 -16.76 -17.51
CA TYR A 70 31.91 -15.76 -18.48
C TYR A 70 33.02 -16.31 -19.42
N ASP A 71 33.16 -17.64 -19.49
CA ASP A 71 34.06 -18.36 -20.40
C ASP A 71 35.51 -17.84 -20.40
N VAL A 72 36.03 -17.53 -19.21
CA VAL A 72 37.44 -17.14 -19.08
C VAL A 72 38.30 -18.38 -19.23
N HIS A 73 39.08 -18.43 -20.31
CA HIS A 73 39.96 -19.56 -20.63
C HIS A 73 40.88 -19.93 -19.43
N PRO A 74 41.09 -21.22 -19.10
CA PRO A 74 41.89 -21.63 -17.93
C PRO A 74 43.32 -21.06 -17.90
N GLU A 75 43.93 -20.76 -19.05
CA GLU A 75 45.27 -20.13 -19.12
C GLU A 75 45.28 -18.64 -18.75
N MET A 76 44.12 -18.00 -18.69
CA MET A 76 43.98 -16.57 -18.40
C MET A 76 43.87 -16.28 -16.90
N TYR A 77 43.75 -17.31 -16.06
CA TYR A 77 43.71 -17.18 -14.61
C TYR A 77 44.45 -18.32 -13.89
N GLN A 78 44.76 -18.13 -12.61
CA GLN A 78 45.23 -19.18 -11.71
C GLN A 78 44.50 -19.04 -10.37
N VAL A 79 44.20 -20.18 -9.74
CA VAL A 79 43.52 -20.27 -8.46
C VAL A 79 44.53 -20.68 -7.40
N GLY A 80 44.96 -19.75 -6.56
CA GLY A 80 45.75 -20.05 -5.36
C GLY A 80 44.85 -20.26 -4.15
N TYR A 81 45.44 -20.77 -3.05
CA TYR A 81 44.72 -21.06 -1.80
C TYR A 81 43.86 -19.89 -1.29
N THR A 82 44.39 -18.66 -1.32
CA THR A 82 43.71 -17.47 -0.78
C THR A 82 43.31 -16.44 -1.83
N LYS A 83 43.83 -16.55 -3.06
CA LYS A 83 43.74 -15.51 -4.10
C LYS A 83 43.57 -16.07 -5.50
N LEU A 84 42.83 -15.34 -6.32
CA LEU A 84 42.79 -15.46 -7.76
C LEU A 84 43.85 -14.56 -8.38
N TYR A 85 44.45 -15.07 -9.44
CA TYR A 85 45.47 -14.43 -10.23
C TYR A 85 44.93 -14.33 -11.66
N LEU A 86 44.85 -13.12 -12.22
CA LEU A 86 44.22 -12.85 -13.52
C LEU A 86 45.21 -12.16 -14.45
N ARG A 87 45.26 -12.61 -15.71
CA ARG A 87 46.02 -11.96 -16.77
C ARG A 87 45.41 -10.59 -17.12
N THR A 88 46.21 -9.75 -17.78
CA THR A 88 45.80 -8.42 -18.25
C THR A 88 44.52 -8.48 -19.09
N GLY A 89 43.65 -7.49 -18.93
CA GLY A 89 42.37 -7.38 -19.65
C GLY A 89 41.20 -8.17 -19.04
N GLN A 90 41.45 -9.30 -18.40
CA GLN A 90 40.39 -10.20 -17.90
C GLN A 90 39.44 -9.52 -16.89
N ILE A 91 39.99 -8.70 -15.99
CA ILE A 91 39.19 -7.95 -15.00
C ILE A 91 38.25 -6.92 -15.65
N GLY A 92 38.58 -6.42 -16.84
CA GLY A 92 37.77 -5.46 -17.59
C GLY A 92 36.44 -6.05 -18.05
N ILE A 93 36.43 -7.34 -18.45
CA ILE A 93 35.22 -8.06 -18.87
C ILE A 93 34.17 -8.05 -17.75
N PHE A 94 34.60 -8.33 -16.52
CA PHE A 94 33.75 -8.34 -15.34
C PHE A 94 33.26 -6.94 -14.94
N GLU A 95 34.11 -5.91 -15.01
CA GLU A 95 33.71 -4.53 -14.72
C GLU A 95 32.74 -3.95 -15.74
N ASP A 96 32.93 -4.22 -17.04
CA ASP A 96 31.98 -3.79 -18.07
C ASP A 96 30.63 -4.49 -17.95
N ARG A 97 30.63 -5.78 -17.58
CA ARG A 97 29.38 -6.50 -17.28
C ARG A 97 28.69 -5.93 -16.05
N ARG A 98 29.44 -5.71 -14.96
CA ARG A 98 28.97 -5.08 -13.72
C ARG A 98 28.37 -3.69 -13.99
N LYS A 99 29.05 -2.87 -14.79
CA LYS A 99 28.57 -1.54 -15.23
C LYS A 99 27.24 -1.63 -15.99
N LYS A 100 27.10 -2.57 -16.94
CA LYS A 100 25.84 -2.81 -17.68
C LYS A 100 24.70 -3.22 -16.74
N VAL A 101 24.92 -4.11 -15.78
CA VAL A 101 23.88 -4.52 -14.82
C VAL A 101 23.48 -3.36 -13.89
N LEU A 102 24.45 -2.59 -13.37
CA LEU A 102 24.17 -1.42 -12.53
C LEU A 102 23.38 -0.34 -13.29
N GLN A 103 23.68 -0.10 -14.57
CA GLN A 103 22.88 0.77 -15.44
C GLN A 103 21.45 0.25 -15.63
N GLY A 104 21.28 -1.06 -15.81
CA GLY A 104 19.96 -1.71 -15.85
C GLY A 104 19.14 -1.50 -14.57
N ILE A 105 19.78 -1.61 -13.40
CA ILE A 105 19.14 -1.35 -12.09
C ILE A 105 18.67 0.11 -11.98
N VAL A 106 19.47 1.08 -12.42
CA VAL A 106 19.06 2.50 -12.46
C VAL A 106 17.89 2.70 -13.44
N GLY A 107 17.87 2.00 -14.58
CA GLY A 107 16.76 1.97 -15.52
C GLY A 107 15.46 1.44 -14.90
N LEU A 108 15.54 0.34 -14.15
CA LEU A 108 14.41 -0.23 -13.39
C LEU A 108 13.89 0.75 -12.33
N GLN A 109 14.78 1.34 -11.54
CA GLN A 109 14.42 2.35 -10.54
C GLN A 109 13.73 3.57 -11.18
N LYS A 110 14.19 4.04 -12.35
CA LYS A 110 13.54 5.11 -13.12
C LYS A 110 12.12 4.73 -13.54
N ARG A 111 11.92 3.51 -14.08
CA ARG A 111 10.59 3.02 -14.50
C ARG A 111 9.64 2.88 -13.30
N PHE A 112 10.11 2.30 -12.20
CA PHE A 112 9.31 2.11 -10.97
C PHE A 112 8.87 3.44 -10.34
N ARG A 113 9.79 4.40 -10.17
CA ARG A 113 9.45 5.75 -9.68
C ARG A 113 8.44 6.46 -10.60
N GLY A 114 8.58 6.29 -11.91
CA GLY A 114 7.63 6.83 -12.89
C GLY A 114 6.25 6.16 -12.85
N HIS A 115 6.19 4.86 -12.56
CA HIS A 115 4.92 4.14 -12.38
C HIS A 115 4.17 4.65 -11.14
N LEU A 116 4.80 4.65 -9.96
CA LEU A 116 4.20 5.18 -8.72
C LEU A 116 3.70 6.63 -8.88
N SER A 117 4.45 7.48 -9.58
CA SER A 117 4.04 8.86 -9.82
C SER A 117 2.83 8.98 -10.74
N ARG A 118 2.67 8.09 -11.73
CA ARG A 118 1.51 8.07 -12.63
C ARG A 118 0.28 7.49 -11.94
N GLU A 119 0.44 6.42 -11.18
CA GLU A 119 -0.60 5.80 -10.37
C GLU A 119 -1.20 6.83 -9.37
N TYR A 120 -0.35 7.52 -8.62
CA TYR A 120 -0.75 8.58 -7.70
C TYR A 120 -1.49 9.73 -8.42
N PHE A 121 -0.95 10.19 -9.55
CA PHE A 121 -1.61 11.24 -10.35
C PHE A 121 -2.97 10.78 -10.89
N GLN A 122 -3.09 9.53 -11.35
CA GLN A 122 -4.32 9.01 -11.92
C GLN A 122 -5.40 8.78 -10.85
N SER A 123 -5.01 8.31 -9.66
CA SER A 123 -5.89 8.25 -8.48
C SER A 123 -6.41 9.65 -8.11
N MET A 124 -5.52 10.64 -7.99
CA MET A 124 -5.90 12.03 -7.70
C MET A 124 -6.81 12.63 -8.78
N ARG A 125 -6.48 12.43 -10.07
CA ARG A 125 -7.28 12.91 -11.21
C ARG A 125 -8.67 12.29 -11.21
N ASN A 126 -8.78 10.99 -10.95
CA ASN A 126 -10.07 10.30 -10.90
C ASN A 126 -10.93 10.83 -9.73
N GLY A 127 -10.35 11.00 -8.55
CA GLY A 127 -11.04 11.62 -7.40
C GLY A 127 -11.52 13.05 -7.70
N ALA A 128 -10.67 13.86 -8.36
CA ALA A 128 -11.05 15.21 -8.79
C ALA A 128 -12.18 15.21 -9.83
N LEU A 129 -12.17 14.29 -10.80
CA LEU A 129 -13.23 14.15 -11.80
C LEU A 129 -14.57 13.75 -11.17
N VAL A 130 -14.57 12.82 -10.21
CA VAL A 130 -15.77 12.40 -9.47
C VAL A 130 -16.34 13.55 -8.63
N LEU A 131 -15.48 14.31 -7.94
CA LEU A 131 -15.93 15.49 -7.19
C LEU A 131 -16.52 16.55 -8.13
N GLN A 132 -15.86 16.82 -9.27
CA GLN A 132 -16.35 17.78 -10.25
C GLN A 132 -17.68 17.35 -10.90
N SER A 133 -17.87 16.06 -11.23
CA SER A 133 -19.13 15.59 -11.79
C SER A 133 -20.27 15.67 -10.78
N TYR A 134 -20.01 15.32 -9.51
CA TYR A 134 -20.97 15.49 -8.42
C TYR A 134 -21.38 16.96 -8.25
N VAL A 135 -20.43 17.89 -8.16
CA VAL A 135 -20.71 19.33 -8.02
C VAL A 135 -21.50 19.87 -9.21
N ARG A 136 -21.11 19.53 -10.45
CA ARG A 136 -21.88 19.91 -11.66
C ARG A 136 -23.31 19.37 -11.62
N GLY A 137 -23.50 18.12 -11.20
CA GLY A 137 -24.83 17.52 -11.05
C GLY A 137 -25.69 18.18 -9.97
N VAL A 138 -25.10 18.61 -8.85
CA VAL A 138 -25.80 19.38 -7.81
C VAL A 138 -26.22 20.76 -8.32
N ILE A 139 -25.34 21.46 -9.06
CA ILE A 139 -25.66 22.75 -9.67
C ILE A 139 -26.81 22.59 -10.68
N ALA A 140 -26.75 21.60 -11.57
CA ALA A 140 -27.78 21.34 -12.56
C ALA A 140 -29.16 21.05 -11.95
N ARG A 141 -29.21 20.19 -10.91
CA ARG A 141 -30.46 19.94 -10.17
C ARG A 141 -30.99 21.21 -9.51
N ARG A 142 -30.13 21.99 -8.85
CA ARG A 142 -30.54 23.25 -8.20
C ARG A 142 -31.08 24.27 -9.21
N MET A 143 -30.53 24.33 -10.43
CA MET A 143 -31.07 25.18 -11.50
C MET A 143 -32.45 24.70 -11.95
N PHE A 144 -32.61 23.39 -12.17
CA PHE A 144 -33.91 22.79 -12.51
C PHE A 144 -34.96 23.01 -11.40
N ASP A 145 -34.60 22.86 -10.13
CA ASP A 145 -35.50 23.10 -8.99
C ASP A 145 -35.95 24.56 -8.90
N ILE A 146 -35.13 25.52 -9.34
CA ILE A 146 -35.49 26.94 -9.41
C ILE A 146 -36.43 27.18 -10.60
N GLU A 147 -36.09 26.65 -11.77
CA GLU A 147 -36.89 26.78 -12.99
C GLU A 147 -38.28 26.15 -12.82
N ALA A 148 -38.36 24.93 -12.28
CA ALA A 148 -39.61 24.24 -11.99
C ALA A 148 -40.52 25.00 -11.00
N LYS A 149 -39.93 25.71 -10.01
CA LYS A 149 -40.69 26.58 -9.10
C LYS A 149 -41.25 27.81 -9.82
N LEU A 150 -40.43 28.50 -10.61
CA LEU A 150 -40.89 29.65 -11.41
C LEU A 150 -42.04 29.27 -12.36
N TYR A 151 -41.95 28.10 -13.01
CA TYR A 151 -43.07 27.57 -13.79
C TYR A 151 -44.31 27.27 -12.93
N ALA A 152 -44.17 26.61 -11.78
CA ALA A 152 -45.29 26.30 -10.88
C ALA A 152 -45.99 27.57 -10.36
N ASP A 153 -45.22 28.58 -9.94
CA ASP A 153 -45.74 29.86 -9.46
C ASP A 153 -46.51 30.59 -10.58
N SER A 154 -45.97 30.62 -11.80
CA SER A 154 -46.65 31.25 -12.97
C SER A 154 -47.98 30.59 -13.35
N VAL A 155 -48.09 29.26 -13.19
CA VAL A 155 -49.33 28.51 -13.45
C VAL A 155 -50.35 28.73 -12.33
N SER A 156 -49.88 28.91 -11.08
CA SER A 156 -50.73 29.22 -9.93
C SER A 156 -51.36 30.62 -10.03
N GLU A 157 -50.60 31.64 -10.39
CA GLU A 157 -51.11 33.01 -10.55
C GLU A 157 -52.12 33.12 -11.70
N ALA A 158 -51.88 32.46 -12.83
CA ALA A 158 -52.83 32.44 -13.96
C ALA A 158 -54.17 31.78 -13.57
N SER A 159 -54.12 30.63 -12.89
CA SER A 159 -55.31 29.86 -12.50
C SER A 159 -56.12 30.54 -11.38
N THR A 160 -55.45 31.19 -10.42
CA THR A 160 -56.14 31.84 -9.28
C THR A 160 -56.91 33.11 -9.67
N GLY A 161 -56.44 33.87 -10.67
CA GLY A 161 -57.16 35.04 -11.18
C GLY A 161 -58.51 34.67 -11.82
N GLU A 162 -58.51 33.68 -12.71
CA GLU A 162 -59.72 33.17 -13.36
C GLU A 162 -60.69 32.55 -12.34
N LEU A 163 -60.18 31.73 -11.41
CA LEU A 163 -61.03 31.10 -10.38
C LEU A 163 -61.69 32.15 -9.47
N THR A 164 -60.95 33.19 -9.11
CA THR A 164 -61.48 34.33 -8.32
C THR A 164 -62.60 35.06 -9.07
N ALA A 165 -62.41 35.35 -10.36
CA ALA A 165 -63.43 35.98 -11.19
C ALA A 165 -64.69 35.10 -11.32
N VAL A 166 -64.52 33.78 -11.50
CA VAL A 166 -65.63 32.80 -11.52
C VAL A 166 -66.36 32.77 -10.18
N ILE A 167 -65.66 32.77 -9.05
CA ILE A 167 -66.28 32.81 -7.71
C ILE A 167 -67.09 34.11 -7.53
N HIS A 168 -66.56 35.26 -7.91
CA HIS A 168 -67.29 36.53 -7.88
C HIS A 168 -68.55 36.49 -8.75
N LEU A 169 -68.46 36.03 -10.01
CA LEU A 169 -69.61 35.91 -10.91
C LEU A 169 -70.67 34.96 -10.34
N GLN A 170 -70.27 33.78 -9.85
CA GLN A 170 -71.18 32.85 -9.20
C GLN A 170 -71.82 33.45 -7.93
N SER A 171 -71.09 34.23 -7.14
CA SER A 171 -71.64 34.92 -5.96
C SER A 171 -72.69 35.97 -6.34
N ALA A 172 -72.46 36.72 -7.43
CA ALA A 172 -73.39 37.70 -7.96
C ALA A 172 -74.66 37.03 -8.52
N VAL A 173 -74.51 35.93 -9.27
CA VAL A 173 -75.63 35.12 -9.78
C VAL A 173 -76.44 34.52 -8.63
N ARG A 174 -75.79 33.91 -7.61
CA ARG A 174 -76.47 33.36 -6.42
C ARG A 174 -77.21 34.46 -5.66
N GLY A 175 -76.61 35.64 -5.48
CA GLY A 175 -77.23 36.81 -4.85
C GLY A 175 -78.41 37.36 -5.65
N TRP A 176 -78.32 37.42 -6.98
CA TRP A 176 -79.42 37.80 -7.86
C TRP A 176 -80.55 36.76 -7.83
N LEU A 177 -80.25 35.46 -7.84
CA LEU A 177 -81.23 34.39 -7.70
C LEU A 177 -81.96 34.46 -6.35
N ALA A 178 -81.22 34.74 -5.27
CA ALA A 178 -81.79 34.91 -3.92
C ALA A 178 -82.73 36.13 -3.87
N ARG A 179 -82.32 37.28 -4.42
CA ARG A 179 -83.17 38.47 -4.55
C ARG A 179 -84.40 38.20 -5.43
N LYS A 180 -84.23 37.56 -6.59
CA LYS A 180 -85.35 37.15 -7.47
C LYS A 180 -86.32 36.21 -6.74
N ARG A 181 -85.83 35.21 -6.00
CA ARG A 181 -86.65 34.33 -5.16
C ARG A 181 -87.35 35.07 -4.02
N PHE A 182 -86.72 36.06 -3.41
CA PHE A 182 -87.34 36.90 -2.37
C PHE A 182 -88.42 37.80 -2.98
N SER A 183 -88.15 38.51 -4.07
CA SER A 183 -89.15 39.29 -4.82
C SER A 183 -90.28 38.42 -5.36
N SER A 184 -90.00 37.21 -5.83
CA SER A 184 -91.04 36.24 -6.21
C SER A 184 -91.85 35.77 -5.01
N LYS A 185 -91.25 35.52 -3.83
CA LYS A 185 -91.98 35.21 -2.59
C LYS A 185 -92.79 36.39 -2.07
N GLN A 186 -92.33 37.63 -2.27
CA GLN A 186 -93.03 38.83 -1.86
C GLN A 186 -94.21 39.11 -2.79
N ARG A 187 -94.00 39.04 -4.11
CA ARG A 187 -95.10 39.01 -5.10
C ARG A 187 -96.03 37.83 -4.88
N GLN A 188 -95.54 36.67 -4.44
CA GLN A 188 -96.39 35.52 -4.09
C GLN A 188 -97.14 35.75 -2.78
N LYS A 189 -96.61 36.54 -1.82
CA LYS A 189 -97.39 37.00 -0.65
C LYS A 189 -98.46 38.01 -1.06
N GLU A 190 -98.15 38.95 -1.96
CA GLU A 190 -99.13 39.89 -2.53
C GLU A 190 -100.21 39.13 -3.33
N LEU A 191 -99.82 38.16 -4.16
CA LEU A 191 -100.73 37.27 -4.89
C LEU A 191 -101.48 36.28 -3.97
N LEU A 192 -100.92 35.85 -2.83
CA LEU A 192 -101.65 35.03 -1.84
C LEU A 192 -102.62 35.87 -1.01
N ASN A 193 -102.37 37.17 -0.83
CA ASN A 193 -103.36 38.12 -0.30
C ASN A 193 -104.46 38.45 -1.33
N VAL A 194 -104.15 38.39 -2.64
CA VAL A 194 -105.10 38.68 -3.74
C VAL A 194 -105.84 37.44 -4.25
N THR A 195 -105.30 36.24 -4.03
CA THR A 195 -105.84 34.99 -4.57
C THR A 195 -105.74 33.83 -3.58
N THR A 196 -106.74 33.76 -2.71
CA THR A 196 -107.53 32.53 -2.60
C THR A 196 -107.89 32.06 -4.01
N ILE A 197 -107.78 30.74 -4.30
CA ILE A 197 -108.03 30.07 -5.61
C ILE A 197 -106.77 29.75 -6.45
N SER A 198 -106.77 28.53 -7.01
CA SER A 198 -105.89 27.95 -8.04
C SER A 198 -104.46 27.47 -7.69
N LYS A 199 -104.41 26.14 -7.48
CA LYS A 199 -103.25 25.24 -7.57
C LYS A 199 -102.53 25.26 -8.94
N ARG A 200 -101.31 24.70 -8.92
CA ARG A 200 -100.55 23.93 -9.96
C ARG A 200 -99.33 24.59 -10.63
N LYS A 201 -98.16 24.17 -10.12
CA LYS A 201 -96.86 23.82 -10.76
C LYS A 201 -96.75 23.82 -12.31
N SER A 202 -95.60 24.32 -12.75
CA SER A 202 -94.66 23.77 -13.77
C SER A 202 -93.22 24.06 -13.26
N GLU A 203 -92.28 23.10 -13.24
CA GLU A 203 -91.18 22.84 -14.21
C GLU A 203 -90.09 23.96 -14.20
N ASP A 204 -88.77 23.73 -14.27
CA ASP A 204 -88.00 22.78 -15.11
C ASP A 204 -86.84 22.03 -14.40
N LYS A 205 -86.25 21.06 -15.14
CA LYS A 205 -84.93 20.45 -14.87
C LYS A 205 -83.90 20.98 -15.88
N GLU A 206 -82.72 21.42 -15.44
CA GLU A 206 -81.56 21.61 -16.32
C GLU A 206 -80.60 20.42 -16.19
N GLN A 207 -80.20 19.86 -17.33
CA GLN A 207 -79.31 18.70 -17.43
C GLN A 207 -78.00 19.14 -18.10
N PHE A 208 -76.90 19.13 -17.35
CA PHE A 208 -75.60 19.58 -17.85
C PHE A 208 -74.94 18.49 -18.70
N GLN A 209 -74.71 18.77 -19.98
CA GLN A 209 -74.15 17.83 -20.95
C GLN A 209 -72.65 18.11 -21.13
N VAL A 210 -71.80 17.18 -20.67
CA VAL A 210 -70.34 17.25 -20.87
C VAL A 210 -70.00 16.72 -22.27
N GLN A 211 -69.20 17.48 -23.02
CA GLN A 211 -68.76 17.15 -24.38
C GLN A 211 -67.95 15.83 -24.43
N PRO A 212 -68.37 14.81 -25.20
CA PRO A 212 -67.67 13.52 -25.27
C PRO A 212 -66.23 13.60 -25.80
N SER A 213 -65.92 14.58 -26.67
CA SER A 213 -64.61 14.71 -27.33
C SER A 213 -63.45 14.93 -26.35
N ALA A 214 -63.68 15.62 -25.23
CA ALA A 214 -62.62 15.86 -24.25
C ALA A 214 -62.25 14.60 -23.46
N MET A 215 -63.18 13.65 -23.32
CA MET A 215 -62.94 12.38 -22.61
C MET A 215 -62.13 11.40 -23.47
N SER A 216 -62.38 11.32 -24.78
CA SER A 216 -61.61 10.44 -25.67
C SER A 216 -60.14 10.87 -25.78
N ASP A 217 -59.88 12.19 -25.82
CA ASP A 217 -58.51 12.72 -25.92
C ASP A 217 -57.69 12.46 -24.66
N LEU A 218 -58.33 12.51 -23.48
CA LEU A 218 -57.72 12.14 -22.21
C LEU A 218 -57.44 10.63 -22.14
N GLN A 219 -58.40 9.79 -22.54
CA GLN A 219 -58.21 8.33 -22.59
C GLN A 219 -57.05 7.92 -23.51
N LYS A 220 -56.90 8.59 -24.67
CA LYS A 220 -55.78 8.35 -25.59
C LYS A 220 -54.42 8.69 -24.96
N ARG A 221 -54.31 9.84 -24.28
CA ARG A 221 -53.06 10.24 -23.60
C ARG A 221 -52.71 9.31 -22.44
N VAL A 222 -53.70 8.79 -21.72
CA VAL A 222 -53.49 7.78 -20.66
C VAL A 222 -52.87 6.52 -21.28
N LEU A 223 -53.48 5.96 -22.34
CA LEU A 223 -52.95 4.79 -23.06
C LEU A 223 -51.52 5.00 -23.60
N GLU A 224 -51.23 6.16 -24.17
CA GLU A 224 -49.88 6.51 -24.66
C GLU A 224 -48.86 6.57 -23.50
N SER A 225 -49.26 7.09 -22.33
CA SER A 225 -48.41 7.12 -21.13
C SER A 225 -48.21 5.75 -20.47
N GLU A 226 -49.24 4.90 -20.47
CA GLU A 226 -49.17 3.53 -19.95
C GLU A 226 -48.24 2.67 -20.81
N ALA A 227 -48.33 2.76 -22.14
CA ALA A 227 -47.42 2.06 -23.05
C ALA A 227 -45.96 2.48 -22.86
N ALA A 228 -45.70 3.79 -22.67
CA ALA A 228 -44.35 4.29 -22.37
C ALA A 228 -43.83 3.81 -21.00
N LEU A 229 -44.70 3.63 -20.02
CA LEU A 229 -44.35 3.13 -18.68
C LEU A 229 -43.96 1.65 -18.74
N VAL A 230 -44.74 0.81 -19.43
CA VAL A 230 -44.43 -0.62 -19.64
C VAL A 230 -43.07 -0.79 -20.33
N GLN A 231 -42.79 -0.04 -21.40
CA GLN A 231 -41.48 -0.07 -22.06
C GLN A 231 -40.32 0.28 -21.09
N LYS A 232 -40.54 1.22 -20.17
CA LYS A 232 -39.53 1.60 -19.17
C LYS A 232 -39.37 0.55 -18.07
N GLU A 233 -40.40 -0.21 -17.73
CA GLU A 233 -40.28 -1.36 -16.83
C GLU A 233 -39.50 -2.51 -17.48
N GLU A 234 -39.76 -2.82 -18.75
CA GLU A 234 -38.99 -3.81 -19.52
C GLU A 234 -37.50 -3.45 -19.56
N GLU A 235 -37.15 -2.21 -19.95
CA GLU A 235 -35.76 -1.70 -19.90
C GLU A 235 -35.14 -1.84 -18.49
N ASN A 236 -35.91 -1.57 -17.44
CA ASN A 236 -35.43 -1.67 -16.05
C ASN A 236 -35.15 -3.12 -15.64
N THR A 237 -36.00 -4.08 -16.05
CA THR A 237 -35.76 -5.51 -15.80
C THR A 237 -34.54 -6.02 -16.56
N ALA A 238 -34.34 -5.62 -17.80
CA ALA A 238 -33.15 -5.97 -18.60
C ALA A 238 -31.86 -5.45 -17.96
N LEU A 239 -31.85 -4.20 -17.46
CA LEU A 239 -30.70 -3.63 -16.76
C LEU A 239 -30.42 -4.33 -15.42
N ARG A 240 -31.45 -4.73 -14.66
CA ARG A 240 -31.30 -5.53 -13.43
C ARG A 240 -30.68 -6.89 -13.70
N GLU A 241 -31.08 -7.57 -14.78
CA GLU A 241 -30.49 -8.86 -15.17
C GLU A 241 -29.04 -8.72 -15.62
N GLN A 242 -28.68 -7.65 -16.35
CA GLN A 242 -27.27 -7.36 -16.67
C GLN A 242 -26.43 -7.13 -15.41
N LEU A 243 -26.95 -6.39 -14.42
CA LEU A 243 -26.28 -6.21 -13.13
C LEU A 243 -26.10 -7.55 -12.40
N ARG A 244 -27.12 -8.42 -12.38
CA ARG A 244 -27.04 -9.76 -11.80
C ARG A 244 -25.94 -10.59 -12.45
N GLN A 245 -25.81 -10.56 -13.78
CA GLN A 245 -24.75 -11.27 -14.50
C GLN A 245 -23.34 -10.70 -14.24
N PHE A 246 -23.20 -9.40 -13.95
CA PHE A 246 -21.92 -8.84 -13.54
C PHE A 246 -21.55 -9.25 -12.11
N GLU A 247 -22.52 -9.25 -11.18
CA GLU A 247 -22.32 -9.69 -9.80
C GLU A 247 -21.97 -11.19 -9.71
N GLU A 248 -22.63 -12.03 -10.51
CA GLU A 248 -22.35 -13.47 -10.60
C GLU A 248 -20.93 -13.75 -11.12
N ARG A 249 -20.52 -13.07 -12.21
CA ARG A 249 -19.13 -13.13 -12.70
C ARG A 249 -18.13 -12.59 -11.68
N TRP A 250 -18.47 -11.54 -10.93
CA TRP A 250 -17.61 -10.97 -9.91
C TRP A 250 -17.36 -11.96 -8.77
N SER A 251 -18.43 -12.60 -8.27
CA SER A 251 -18.36 -13.68 -7.28
C SER A 251 -17.51 -14.87 -7.76
N GLU A 252 -17.66 -15.30 -9.01
CA GLU A 252 -16.79 -16.32 -9.61
C GLU A 252 -15.30 -15.92 -9.58
N TYR A 253 -14.97 -14.68 -9.93
CA TYR A 253 -13.59 -14.20 -9.87
C TYR A 253 -13.07 -14.11 -8.44
N GLU A 254 -13.90 -13.71 -7.49
CA GLU A 254 -13.52 -13.66 -6.07
C GLU A 254 -13.24 -15.07 -5.52
N LEU A 255 -14.07 -16.07 -5.85
CA LEU A 255 -13.84 -17.47 -5.49
C LEU A 255 -12.57 -18.05 -6.15
N LYS A 256 -12.32 -17.75 -7.43
CA LYS A 256 -11.09 -18.15 -8.13
C LYS A 256 -9.85 -17.51 -7.49
N MET A 257 -9.92 -16.24 -7.10
CA MET A 257 -8.85 -15.55 -6.39
C MET A 257 -8.59 -16.13 -5.00
N LYS A 258 -9.63 -16.43 -4.21
CA LYS A 258 -9.50 -17.08 -2.90
C LYS A 258 -8.90 -18.48 -3.00
N SER A 259 -9.33 -19.28 -3.98
CA SER A 259 -8.75 -20.61 -4.24
C SER A 259 -7.27 -20.51 -4.64
N MET A 260 -6.91 -19.56 -5.51
CA MET A 260 -5.51 -19.32 -5.90
C MET A 260 -4.65 -18.91 -4.69
N GLU A 261 -5.14 -17.97 -3.88
CA GLU A 261 -4.50 -17.53 -2.63
C GLU A 261 -4.26 -18.71 -1.67
N GLU A 262 -5.26 -19.57 -1.44
CA GLU A 262 -5.11 -20.78 -0.63
C GLU A 262 -4.03 -21.73 -1.19
N THR A 263 -4.00 -21.97 -2.51
CA THR A 263 -2.97 -22.84 -3.10
C THR A 263 -1.57 -22.25 -2.95
N TRP A 264 -1.44 -20.93 -3.08
CA TRP A 264 -0.17 -20.23 -2.86
C TRP A 264 0.27 -20.28 -1.39
N GLN A 265 -0.66 -20.10 -0.44
CA GLN A 265 -0.39 -20.24 0.99
C GLN A 265 0.03 -21.69 1.36
N LYS A 266 -0.63 -22.71 0.78
CA LYS A 266 -0.26 -24.13 0.92
C LYS A 266 1.14 -24.42 0.35
N GLN A 267 1.50 -23.82 -0.79
CA GLN A 267 2.87 -23.92 -1.33
C GLN A 267 3.89 -23.21 -0.45
N MET A 268 3.57 -22.02 0.06
CA MET A 268 4.45 -21.25 0.96
C MET A 268 4.74 -22.02 2.26
N SER A 269 3.71 -22.59 2.90
CA SER A 269 3.89 -23.38 4.13
C SER A 269 4.66 -24.67 3.87
N SER A 270 4.40 -25.37 2.76
CA SER A 270 5.17 -26.55 2.34
C SER A 270 6.67 -26.23 2.12
N LEU A 271 6.98 -25.12 1.46
CA LEU A 271 8.36 -24.65 1.28
C LEU A 271 9.01 -24.28 2.63
N GLN A 272 8.29 -23.62 3.53
CA GLN A 272 8.79 -23.32 4.88
C GLN A 272 9.05 -24.59 5.71
N MET A 273 8.15 -25.59 5.64
CA MET A 273 8.32 -26.88 6.30
C MET A 273 9.51 -27.66 5.75
N SER A 274 9.69 -27.73 4.42
CA SER A 274 10.83 -28.42 3.82
C SER A 274 12.16 -27.74 4.14
N LEU A 275 12.19 -26.40 4.20
CA LEU A 275 13.37 -25.63 4.63
C LEU A 275 13.69 -25.85 6.12
N ALA A 276 12.66 -25.92 6.98
CA ALA A 276 12.83 -26.26 8.39
C ALA A 276 13.32 -27.70 8.59
N ALA A 277 12.78 -28.66 7.82
CA ALA A 277 13.24 -30.05 7.81
C ALA A 277 14.70 -30.16 7.36
N ALA A 278 15.10 -29.52 6.26
CA ALA A 278 16.47 -29.51 5.78
C ALA A 278 17.45 -28.91 6.80
N ARG A 279 17.07 -27.82 7.49
CA ARG A 279 17.86 -27.28 8.61
C ARG A 279 18.01 -28.27 9.77
N LYS A 280 16.96 -29.02 10.09
CA LYS A 280 16.99 -30.04 11.15
C LYS A 280 17.84 -31.24 10.74
N SER A 281 17.77 -31.69 9.49
CA SER A 281 18.62 -32.75 8.94
C SER A 281 20.10 -32.39 8.99
N LEU A 282 20.45 -31.15 8.59
CA LEU A 282 21.83 -30.64 8.69
C LEU A 282 22.33 -30.62 10.15
N ALA A 283 21.44 -30.26 11.09
CA ALA A 283 21.75 -30.31 12.52
C ALA A 283 21.90 -31.75 13.05
N THR A 284 21.19 -32.73 12.48
CA THR A 284 21.34 -34.15 12.88
C THR A 284 22.54 -34.84 12.26
N GLU A 285 22.93 -34.54 11.01
CA GLU A 285 24.16 -35.08 10.40
C GLU A 285 25.41 -34.65 11.19
N ASN A 286 25.42 -33.41 11.68
CA ASN A 286 26.46 -32.91 12.59
C ASN A 286 26.49 -33.61 13.96
N VAL A 287 25.46 -34.38 14.33
CA VAL A 287 25.38 -35.13 15.60
C VAL A 287 25.62 -36.63 15.40
N THR A 288 25.21 -37.21 14.26
CA THR A 288 25.46 -38.63 13.95
C THR A 288 26.85 -38.89 13.39
N GLY A 289 27.54 -37.89 12.84
CA GLY A 289 28.94 -38.02 12.38
C GLY A 289 29.99 -38.25 13.48
N GLN A 290 29.60 -38.23 14.76
CA GLN A 290 30.53 -38.23 15.90
C GLN A 290 30.42 -39.46 16.82
N ALA A 291 29.65 -40.49 16.45
CA ALA A 291 29.52 -41.74 17.23
C ALA A 291 29.42 -42.99 16.34
N GLY A 292 30.57 -43.59 16.01
CA GLY A 292 30.66 -44.84 15.24
C GLY A 292 32.09 -45.11 14.75
N GLY A 293 32.94 -45.69 15.58
CA GLY A 293 34.38 -45.82 15.32
C GLY A 293 34.86 -47.22 14.89
N GLY A 294 35.99 -47.23 14.18
CA GLY A 294 36.86 -48.41 13.98
C GLY A 294 36.46 -49.38 12.85
N ALA A 295 37.39 -49.95 12.06
CA ALA A 295 38.84 -49.72 12.00
C ALA A 295 39.47 -50.29 10.70
N ARG A 296 40.49 -49.58 10.18
CA ARG A 296 41.64 -50.06 9.34
C ARG A 296 41.33 -50.72 7.98
N GLN A 297 42.02 -50.44 6.86
CA GLN A 297 43.28 -49.72 6.57
C GLN A 297 43.22 -49.26 5.06
N ASP A 298 44.12 -48.50 4.42
CA ASP A 298 45.47 -48.01 4.73
C ASP A 298 45.86 -46.76 3.87
N THR A 299 47.11 -46.28 4.02
CA THR A 299 47.91 -45.40 3.13
C THR A 299 47.84 -43.86 3.32
N SER A 300 49.05 -43.28 3.33
CA SER A 300 49.43 -41.89 2.95
C SER A 300 49.48 -40.80 4.04
N VAL A 301 50.71 -40.61 4.53
CA VAL A 301 51.21 -39.68 5.56
C VAL A 301 51.29 -38.21 5.10
N SER A 302 51.05 -37.25 6.01
CA SER A 302 51.79 -35.97 6.05
C SER A 302 51.75 -35.34 7.45
N PRO A 303 52.88 -35.03 8.12
CA PRO A 303 52.88 -34.63 9.53
C PRO A 303 53.21 -33.15 9.76
N PHE A 304 52.44 -32.49 10.64
CA PHE A 304 52.87 -32.00 11.97
C PHE A 304 51.86 -30.97 12.49
N GLY A 305 51.23 -31.29 13.61
CA GLY A 305 50.49 -30.33 14.43
C GLY A 305 51.27 -29.94 15.68
N TYR A 306 50.68 -29.08 16.50
CA TYR A 306 50.98 -29.01 17.93
C TYR A 306 49.67 -28.83 18.70
N GLU A 307 49.62 -29.37 19.91
CA GLU A 307 48.37 -29.75 20.58
C GLU A 307 47.60 -28.63 21.30
N SER A 308 46.36 -28.98 21.63
CA SER A 308 45.46 -28.29 22.56
C SER A 308 45.93 -28.43 24.01
N GLU A 309 45.40 -27.61 24.92
CA GLU A 309 44.75 -28.16 26.12
C GLU A 309 43.46 -27.38 26.43
N ASP A 310 42.41 -28.13 26.77
CA ASP A 310 41.09 -27.64 27.18
C ASP A 310 41.03 -27.38 28.70
N THR A 311 40.04 -26.61 29.15
CA THR A 311 39.17 -27.11 30.23
C THR A 311 37.82 -26.39 30.29
N THR A 312 36.74 -27.14 30.07
CA THR A 312 35.36 -26.71 30.35
C THR A 312 34.78 -27.47 31.53
N SER A 313 34.04 -26.80 32.41
CA SER A 313 32.90 -27.41 33.13
C SER A 313 31.93 -26.37 33.69
N THR A 314 30.70 -26.39 33.16
CA THR A 314 29.39 -26.21 33.81
C THR A 314 29.30 -25.68 35.25
N THR A 315 28.42 -24.70 35.52
CA THR A 315 27.03 -24.88 36.07
C THR A 315 26.37 -23.54 36.47
N ALA A 316 25.04 -23.51 36.45
CA ALA A 316 24.05 -22.43 36.56
C ALA A 316 24.07 -21.37 37.71
N THR A 317 23.18 -20.37 37.55
CA THR A 317 22.50 -19.53 38.59
C THR A 317 23.28 -18.30 39.16
N PRO A 318 22.68 -17.35 39.93
CA PRO A 318 22.68 -15.95 39.45
C PRO A 318 23.06 -14.84 40.47
N GLY A 319 23.26 -13.63 39.97
CA GLY A 319 22.87 -12.40 40.68
C GLY A 319 23.95 -11.56 41.38
N LEU A 320 23.50 -10.35 41.77
CA LEU A 320 24.17 -9.29 42.54
C LEU A 320 25.29 -8.44 41.88
N ARG A 321 24.86 -7.21 41.55
CA ARG A 321 25.42 -5.90 41.96
C ARG A 321 26.71 -5.35 41.33
N THR A 322 26.52 -4.11 40.88
CA THR A 322 27.48 -3.04 40.56
C THR A 322 28.56 -2.83 41.63
N PRO A 323 29.67 -2.17 41.27
CA PRO A 323 29.78 -0.78 41.72
C PRO A 323 30.13 0.26 40.64
N THR A 324 29.64 1.46 40.90
CA THR A 324 29.89 2.72 40.19
C THR A 324 31.34 3.17 40.22
N THR A 325 31.78 3.86 39.16
CA THR A 325 32.74 4.98 39.30
C THR A 325 32.18 6.21 38.57
N ASN A 326 31.86 7.25 39.34
CA ASN A 326 31.61 8.60 38.84
C ASN A 326 32.88 9.42 39.10
N PHE A 327 33.34 10.22 38.12
CA PHE A 327 33.95 11.53 38.39
C PHE A 327 33.70 12.47 37.20
N THR A 328 33.86 13.78 37.45
CA THR A 328 33.04 14.84 36.85
C THR A 328 33.80 15.85 35.97
N ASN A 329 33.11 16.38 34.95
CA ASN A 329 33.21 17.70 34.29
C ASN A 329 34.59 18.33 33.97
N GLY A 330 34.80 18.65 32.68
CA GLY A 330 35.84 19.59 32.20
C GLY A 330 35.69 19.93 30.71
N ASN A 331 35.66 21.21 30.38
CA ASN A 331 35.29 21.83 29.08
C ASN A 331 36.14 21.46 27.83
N THR A 332 35.49 21.49 26.64
CA THR A 332 35.92 21.84 25.24
C THR A 332 37.41 21.80 24.81
N PRO A 333 37.75 21.49 23.52
CA PRO A 333 36.98 21.84 22.31
C PRO A 333 36.90 20.76 21.20
N GLU A 334 36.44 21.18 20.01
CA GLU A 334 36.14 20.38 18.80
C GLU A 334 37.28 19.45 18.32
N LEU A 335 36.93 18.22 17.91
CA LEU A 335 37.38 17.70 16.61
C LEU A 335 36.40 16.68 15.99
N ARG A 336 36.03 16.94 14.73
CA ARG A 336 35.17 16.14 13.83
C ARG A 336 35.05 14.63 14.12
N SER A 337 33.81 14.17 14.26
CA SER A 337 33.39 12.84 13.77
C SER A 337 32.31 12.99 12.70
N ARG A 338 32.57 12.44 11.51
CA ARG A 338 31.68 12.56 10.34
C ARG A 338 30.59 11.49 10.42
N GLU A 339 29.42 11.84 10.93
CA GLU A 339 28.30 10.90 10.99
C GLU A 339 27.89 10.42 9.59
N HIS A 340 27.90 9.10 9.41
CA HIS A 340 27.47 8.43 8.18
C HIS A 340 25.93 8.29 8.16
N PRO A 341 25.29 8.23 6.97
CA PRO A 341 23.82 8.21 6.83
C PRO A 341 23.11 6.99 7.46
N ASN A 342 23.84 6.01 7.99
CA ASN A 342 23.28 4.84 8.66
C ASN A 342 22.52 5.17 9.96
N GLY A 343 22.89 6.23 10.70
CA GLY A 343 22.20 6.59 11.94
C GLY A 343 20.69 6.86 11.74
N SER A 344 20.34 7.54 10.65
CA SER A 344 18.96 7.87 10.28
C SER A 344 18.15 6.62 9.87
N LEU A 345 18.78 5.67 9.16
CA LEU A 345 18.16 4.39 8.78
C LEU A 345 17.99 3.45 9.98
N ASN A 346 18.96 3.42 10.88
CA ASN A 346 18.91 2.64 12.12
C ASN A 346 17.81 3.13 13.05
N ALA A 347 17.57 4.44 13.15
CA ALA A 347 16.47 5.00 13.93
C ALA A 347 15.08 4.56 13.39
N VAL A 348 14.91 4.51 12.07
CA VAL A 348 13.66 4.01 11.44
C VAL A 348 13.47 2.51 11.71
N ASN A 349 14.52 1.71 11.54
CA ASN A 349 14.48 0.27 11.82
C ASN A 349 14.20 -0.03 13.31
N HIS A 350 14.70 0.81 14.22
CA HIS A 350 14.43 0.70 15.65
C HIS A 350 12.96 1.01 15.98
N LEU A 351 12.40 2.11 15.45
CA LEU A 351 10.99 2.46 15.62
C LEU A 351 10.02 1.43 15.04
N ALA A 352 10.39 0.76 13.93
CA ALA A 352 9.60 -0.34 13.37
C ALA A 352 9.55 -1.55 14.32
N ARG A 353 10.72 -1.98 14.82
CA ARG A 353 10.80 -3.08 15.80
C ARG A 353 10.10 -2.76 17.12
N GLU A 354 10.19 -1.52 17.59
CA GLU A 354 9.45 -1.09 18.79
C GLU A 354 7.94 -1.17 18.58
N PHE A 355 7.44 -0.78 17.40
CA PHE A 355 6.01 -0.88 17.07
C PHE A 355 5.53 -2.34 17.08
N ASP A 356 6.25 -3.24 16.42
CA ASP A 356 5.88 -4.65 16.36
C ASP A 356 5.91 -5.31 17.74
N GLN A 357 6.95 -5.05 18.54
CA GLN A 357 7.03 -5.53 19.92
C GLN A 357 5.89 -4.98 20.77
N ARG A 358 5.64 -3.66 20.73
CA ARG A 358 4.58 -3.04 21.53
C ARG A 358 3.19 -3.52 21.14
N ARG A 359 2.95 -3.78 19.85
CA ARG A 359 1.70 -4.38 19.37
C ARG A 359 1.49 -5.77 19.99
N LEU A 360 2.50 -6.65 19.93
CA LEU A 360 2.43 -7.98 20.54
C LEU A 360 2.15 -7.91 22.05
N ASN A 361 2.86 -7.05 22.79
CA ASN A 361 2.62 -6.85 24.22
C ASN A 361 1.19 -6.35 24.52
N PHE A 362 0.61 -5.46 23.70
CA PHE A 362 -0.78 -5.02 23.88
C PHE A 362 -1.80 -6.10 23.51
N ASP A 363 -1.51 -6.94 22.50
CA ASP A 363 -2.33 -8.09 22.14
C ASP A 363 -2.29 -9.18 23.23
N GLU A 364 -1.13 -9.40 23.86
CA GLU A 364 -0.94 -10.32 25.00
C GLU A 364 -1.61 -9.80 26.28
N ASP A 365 -1.41 -8.53 26.66
CA ASP A 365 -2.12 -7.90 27.79
C ASP A 365 -3.65 -7.98 27.60
N ALA A 366 -4.15 -7.79 26.37
CA ALA A 366 -5.57 -7.90 26.08
C ALA A 366 -6.10 -9.34 26.20
N ARG A 367 -5.31 -10.36 25.80
CA ARG A 367 -5.67 -11.77 26.00
C ARG A 367 -5.69 -12.14 27.49
N ALA A 368 -4.70 -11.69 28.27
CA ALA A 368 -4.66 -11.97 29.70
C ALA A 368 -5.93 -11.48 30.43
N ILE A 369 -6.41 -10.26 30.14
CA ILE A 369 -7.66 -9.73 30.74
C ILE A 369 -8.90 -10.50 30.25
N VAL A 370 -8.88 -11.08 29.04
CA VAL A 370 -9.96 -11.98 28.57
C VAL A 370 -9.89 -13.36 29.23
N GLU A 371 -8.70 -13.93 29.41
CA GLU A 371 -8.51 -15.25 30.04
C GLU A 371 -8.89 -15.22 31.52
N VAL A 372 -8.54 -14.15 32.24
CA VAL A 372 -9.02 -13.89 33.63
C VAL A 372 -10.56 -13.75 33.71
N LYS A 373 -11.23 -13.45 32.59
CA LYS A 373 -12.71 -13.37 32.49
C LYS A 373 -13.37 -14.72 32.11
N VAL A 374 -12.59 -15.75 31.78
CA VAL A 374 -13.10 -17.05 31.29
C VAL A 374 -12.93 -18.19 32.30
N GLU A 375 -12.14 -18.03 33.38
CA GLU A 375 -12.17 -18.99 34.49
C GLU A 375 -13.51 -18.94 35.23
N PRO A 376 -14.26 -20.06 35.33
CA PRO A 376 -15.55 -20.10 36.01
C PRO A 376 -15.42 -20.27 37.53
N GLU A 377 -16.47 -19.86 38.25
CA GLU A 377 -16.60 -19.82 39.71
C GLU A 377 -16.43 -21.20 40.41
N ALA A 378 -15.20 -21.69 40.54
CA ALA A 378 -14.93 -23.01 41.13
C ALA A 378 -13.65 -23.08 41.99
N THR A 379 -13.55 -22.24 43.02
CA THR A 379 -13.13 -22.65 44.39
C THR A 379 -13.06 -21.44 45.32
N ALA A 380 -13.86 -21.42 46.39
CA ALA A 380 -13.74 -20.44 47.45
C ALA A 380 -12.78 -20.95 48.53
N THR A 381 -11.61 -20.32 48.71
CA THR A 381 -10.87 -20.42 49.98
C THR A 381 -9.97 -19.20 50.23
N ASN A 382 -10.35 -18.40 51.23
CA ASN A 382 -9.58 -17.42 52.00
C ASN A 382 -8.22 -16.91 51.47
N GLY A 383 -8.22 -15.66 51.00
CA GLY A 383 -7.02 -14.81 50.91
C GLY A 383 -7.41 -13.39 50.52
N GLN A 384 -7.06 -12.38 51.33
CA GLN A 384 -7.39 -10.98 51.02
C GLN A 384 -6.59 -10.49 49.80
N GLN A 385 -7.20 -10.48 48.61
CA GLN A 385 -6.67 -9.77 47.46
C GLN A 385 -7.78 -8.99 46.76
N GLN A 386 -7.47 -7.75 46.38
CA GLN A 386 -8.42 -6.79 45.83
C GLN A 386 -8.82 -7.22 44.41
N GLN A 387 -10.05 -7.72 44.25
CA GLN A 387 -10.65 -7.98 42.95
C GLN A 387 -10.80 -6.65 42.18
N GLN A 388 -9.86 -6.36 41.28
CA GLN A 388 -9.99 -5.24 40.36
C GLN A 388 -10.95 -5.66 39.23
N HIS A 389 -11.96 -4.86 38.97
CA HIS A 389 -12.99 -5.17 37.98
C HIS A 389 -12.36 -5.26 36.58
N PRO A 390 -12.57 -6.32 35.77
CA PRO A 390 -11.88 -6.50 34.49
C PRO A 390 -12.07 -5.33 33.51
N GLU A 391 -13.19 -4.59 33.59
CA GLU A 391 -13.37 -3.38 32.79
C GLU A 391 -12.42 -2.23 33.18
N ASP A 392 -12.05 -2.11 34.45
CA ASP A 392 -11.09 -1.10 34.89
C ASP A 392 -9.69 -1.42 34.35
N GLU A 393 -9.35 -2.71 34.21
CA GLU A 393 -8.13 -3.15 33.54
C GLU A 393 -8.16 -2.85 32.04
N PHE A 394 -9.27 -3.13 31.35
CA PHE A 394 -9.46 -2.69 29.95
C PHE A 394 -9.39 -1.17 29.80
N ARG A 395 -9.95 -0.38 30.72
CA ARG A 395 -9.85 1.10 30.71
C ARG A 395 -8.39 1.55 30.92
N LYS A 396 -7.66 0.94 31.86
CA LYS A 396 -6.22 1.20 32.09
C LYS A 396 -5.38 0.82 30.86
N LEU A 397 -5.64 -0.33 30.23
CA LEU A 397 -4.94 -0.78 29.04
C LEU A 397 -5.19 0.15 27.84
N LYS A 398 -6.44 0.57 27.64
CA LYS A 398 -6.84 1.56 26.63
C LYS A 398 -6.15 2.92 26.85
N LEU A 399 -6.04 3.38 28.10
CA LEU A 399 -5.33 4.61 28.45
C LEU A 399 -3.82 4.51 28.21
N ARG A 400 -3.19 3.37 28.57
CA ARG A 400 -1.79 3.05 28.25
C ARG A 400 -1.55 3.06 26.74
N PHE A 401 -2.45 2.44 25.96
CA PHE A 401 -2.37 2.39 24.50
C PHE A 401 -2.45 3.79 23.86
N GLU A 402 -3.45 4.61 24.21
CA GLU A 402 -3.56 5.97 23.64
C GLU A 402 -2.38 6.87 24.05
N THR A 403 -1.87 6.72 25.28
CA THR A 403 -0.68 7.45 25.74
C THR A 403 0.57 7.07 24.92
N TRP A 404 0.83 5.78 24.77
CA TRP A 404 1.95 5.28 23.95
C TRP A 404 1.79 5.67 22.47
N LYS A 405 0.58 5.54 21.90
CA LYS A 405 0.25 5.93 20.52
C LYS A 405 0.47 7.43 20.26
N LYS A 406 0.21 8.29 21.25
CA LYS A 406 0.48 9.74 21.17
C LYS A 406 1.99 10.02 21.14
N ASP A 407 2.74 9.38 22.02
CA ASP A 407 4.21 9.47 22.10
C ASP A 407 4.90 8.91 20.84
N TYR A 408 4.55 7.70 20.41
CA TYR A 408 5.08 7.08 19.20
C TYR A 408 4.81 7.95 17.96
N LYS A 409 3.62 8.55 17.84
CA LYS A 409 3.32 9.54 16.78
C LYS A 409 4.14 10.83 16.89
N ALA A 410 4.65 11.22 18.06
CA ALA A 410 5.57 12.34 18.19
C ALA A 410 6.98 11.94 17.71
N ARG A 411 7.53 10.83 18.21
CA ARG A 411 8.86 10.31 17.84
C ARG A 411 8.96 9.96 16.34
N LEU A 412 7.88 9.46 15.73
CA LEU A 412 7.80 9.23 14.29
C LEU A 412 7.83 10.54 13.47
N ARG A 413 7.13 11.59 13.93
CA ARG A 413 7.17 12.92 13.29
C ARG A 413 8.55 13.56 13.39
N GLU A 414 9.21 13.43 14.53
CA GLU A 414 10.57 13.92 14.74
C GLU A 414 11.57 13.20 13.83
N THR A 415 11.53 11.86 13.79
CA THR A 415 12.41 11.06 12.92
C THR A 415 12.20 11.39 11.43
N LYS A 416 10.93 11.61 11.02
CA LYS A 416 10.60 12.10 9.69
C LYS A 416 11.17 13.51 9.43
N ALA A 417 11.12 14.42 10.40
CA ALA A 417 11.70 15.75 10.27
C ALA A 417 13.23 15.71 10.12
N ARG A 418 13.93 14.88 10.92
CA ARG A 418 15.38 14.62 10.81
C ARG A 418 15.75 14.12 9.40
N LEU A 419 15.06 13.08 8.91
CA LEU A 419 15.23 12.55 7.54
C LEU A 419 14.99 13.58 6.42
N HIS A 420 14.03 14.50 6.59
CA HIS A 420 13.79 15.57 5.63
C HIS A 420 14.85 16.69 5.70
N SER A 421 15.42 16.95 6.89
CA SER A 421 16.54 17.87 7.10
C SER A 421 17.80 17.36 6.40
N ASP A 422 18.15 16.09 6.59
CA ASP A 422 19.31 15.45 5.93
C ASP A 422 19.19 15.49 4.40
N LYS A 423 18.00 15.18 3.86
CA LYS A 423 17.73 15.28 2.41
C LYS A 423 17.87 16.72 1.88
N ARG A 424 17.52 17.74 2.67
CA ARG A 424 17.73 19.16 2.30
C ARG A 424 19.20 19.56 2.38
N ARG A 425 19.95 19.10 3.39
CA ARG A 425 21.41 19.33 3.50
C ARG A 425 22.15 18.67 2.33
N HIS A 426 21.82 17.42 1.99
CA HIS A 426 22.42 16.73 0.86
C HIS A 426 22.16 17.42 -0.48
N ARG A 427 20.92 17.91 -0.73
CA ARG A 427 20.61 18.68 -1.96
C ARG A 427 21.42 19.97 -2.12
N LYS A 428 21.76 20.68 -1.02
CA LYS A 428 22.61 21.89 -1.09
C LYS A 428 24.07 21.59 -1.44
N TRP A 429 24.53 20.35 -1.28
CA TRP A 429 25.91 19.92 -1.61
C TRP A 429 26.12 19.63 -3.10
N TRP A 430 25.05 19.32 -3.84
CA TRP A 430 25.08 19.06 -5.29
C TRP A 430 24.67 20.29 -6.14
N GLY A 431 24.80 21.50 -5.57
CA GLY A 431 24.27 22.74 -6.14
C GLY A 431 25.27 23.91 -6.17
N LYS A 432 26.56 23.61 -6.26
CA LYS A 432 27.64 24.54 -6.58
C LYS A 432 28.56 23.89 -7.60
#